data_AF-A0A6A4I8K4-F1
#
_entry.id   AF-A0A6A4I8K4-F1
#
_cell.length_a   1.000
_cell.length_b   1.000
_cell.length_c   1.000
_cell.angle_alpha   90.00
_cell.angle_beta   90.00
_cell.angle_gamma   90.00
#
_symmetry.space_group_name_H-M   'P 1'
#
loop_
_entity.id
_entity.type
_entity.pdbx_description
1 polymer ?
#
loop_
_entity_poly.entity_id
_entity_poly.type
_entity_poly.pdbx_seq_one_letter_code
_entity_poly.pdbx_strand_id
1 'polypeptide(L)'
;MDAQHGENWEDFEALFNVKFPSQEKEQKSKKMHKDELTKLTVTHEQLLTLHDATNQPYHKWYTDKVLVLATGAEIQQTNLLISMVWQKLPYALKKFVDEDTEDWTKFAKTIKDISSPVAVVLMH
;
A
#
# COMPACT_ATOMS: atom_id res chain seq x y z
N MET A 1 -27.27 -19.04 46.38
CA MET A 1 -27.30 -17.60 46.04
C MET A 1 -26.33 -17.42 44.90
N ASP A 2 -26.89 -17.40 43.70
CA ASP A 2 -26.19 -17.29 42.43
C ASP A 2 -25.55 -15.90 42.32
N ALA A 3 -24.21 -15.86 42.22
CA ALA A 3 -23.53 -14.70 41.67
C ALA A 3 -23.45 -14.91 40.16
N GLN A 4 -24.48 -14.45 39.45
CA GLN A 4 -24.40 -14.22 38.02
C GLN A 4 -23.36 -13.11 37.78
N HIS A 5 -22.15 -13.47 37.37
CA HIS A 5 -21.25 -12.54 36.67
C HIS A 5 -21.54 -12.68 35.18
N GLY A 6 -22.68 -12.14 34.76
CA GLY A 6 -22.85 -11.67 33.39
C GLY A 6 -22.42 -10.22 33.39
N GLU A 7 -21.15 -9.96 33.12
CA GLU A 7 -20.72 -8.61 32.75
C GLU A 7 -21.58 -8.21 31.54
N ASN A 8 -22.46 -7.22 31.73
CA ASN A 8 -23.32 -6.74 30.66
C ASN A 8 -22.40 -6.19 29.57
N TRP A 9 -22.39 -6.84 28.41
CA TRP A 9 -21.58 -6.45 27.27
C TRP A 9 -21.81 -4.97 26.89
N GLU A 10 -23.02 -4.49 27.12
CA GLU A 10 -23.42 -3.09 26.91
C GLU A 10 -22.69 -2.12 27.86
N ASP A 11 -22.45 -2.52 29.11
CA ASP A 11 -21.70 -1.70 30.09
C ASP A 11 -20.22 -1.64 29.69
N PHE A 12 -19.66 -2.74 29.21
CA PHE A 12 -18.30 -2.76 28.64
C PHE A 12 -18.22 -1.86 27.41
N GLU A 13 -19.17 -1.97 26.47
CA GLU A 13 -19.19 -1.18 25.24
C GLU A 13 -19.36 0.32 25.53
N ALA A 14 -20.20 0.68 26.51
CA ALA A 14 -20.34 2.07 26.96
C ALA A 14 -19.04 2.60 27.56
N LEU A 15 -18.40 1.85 28.47
CA LEU A 15 -17.12 2.25 29.07
C LEU A 15 -15.98 2.30 28.04
N PHE A 16 -15.99 1.39 27.07
CA PHE A 16 -15.05 1.35 25.97
C PHE A 16 -15.20 2.59 25.08
N ASN A 17 -16.43 2.93 24.67
CA ASN A 17 -16.69 4.09 23.82
C ASN A 17 -16.46 5.43 24.55
N VAL A 18 -16.62 5.48 25.88
CA VAL A 18 -16.24 6.66 26.69
C VAL A 18 -14.72 6.83 26.74
N LYS A 19 -13.98 5.71 26.84
CA LYS A 19 -12.51 5.72 26.94
C LYS A 19 -11.82 5.86 25.58
N PHE A 20 -12.48 5.38 24.54
CA PHE A 20 -12.07 5.42 23.14
C PHE A 20 -13.21 6.02 22.32
N PRO A 21 -13.53 7.32 22.51
CA PRO A 21 -14.52 7.98 21.66
C PRO A 21 -14.05 7.78 20.24
N SER A 22 -14.97 7.33 19.35
CA SER A 22 -14.65 6.96 17.97
C SER A 22 -13.81 8.08 17.36
N GLN A 23 -12.50 7.88 17.33
CA GLN A 23 -11.60 8.91 16.85
C GLN A 23 -11.96 9.05 15.38
N GLU A 24 -12.30 10.27 14.94
CA GLU A 24 -12.22 10.60 13.52
C GLU A 24 -10.94 9.96 13.01
N LYS A 25 -11.06 9.03 12.06
CA LYS A 25 -9.96 8.17 11.61
C LYS A 25 -8.72 9.03 11.51
N GLU A 26 -7.73 8.77 12.38
CA GLU A 26 -6.55 9.60 12.51
C GLU A 26 -6.03 9.92 11.12
N GLN A 27 -6.09 11.21 10.74
CA GLN A 27 -5.71 11.61 9.40
C GLN A 27 -4.19 11.41 9.31
N LYS A 28 -3.78 10.39 8.56
CA LYS A 28 -2.37 10.06 8.40
C LYS A 28 -1.59 11.30 7.98
N SER A 29 -0.54 11.61 8.71
CA SER A 29 0.34 12.73 8.37
C SER A 29 1.12 12.45 7.08
N LYS A 30 1.60 13.50 6.40
CA LYS A 30 2.49 13.38 5.23
C LYS A 30 3.69 12.49 5.53
N LYS A 31 4.23 12.55 6.75
CA LYS A 31 5.34 11.71 7.20
C LYS A 31 4.94 10.22 7.23
N MET A 32 3.77 9.89 7.78
CA MET A 32 3.28 8.51 7.80
C MET A 32 3.08 7.97 6.38
N HIS A 33 2.58 8.79 5.46
CA HIS A 33 2.48 8.41 4.05
C HIS A 33 3.84 8.13 3.40
N LYS A 34 4.86 8.95 3.67
CA LYS A 34 6.24 8.69 3.21
C LYS A 34 6.82 7.41 3.81
N ASP A 35 6.61 7.20 5.10
CA ASP A 35 7.09 6.01 5.81
C ASP A 35 6.43 4.74 5.24
N GLU A 36 5.11 4.78 5.00
CA GLU A 36 4.38 3.68 4.37
C GLU A 36 4.84 3.45 2.93
N LEU A 37 5.03 4.52 2.14
CA LEU A 37 5.49 4.43 0.76
C LEU A 37 6.84 3.72 0.67
N THR A 38 7.79 4.10 1.53
CA THR A 38 9.13 3.50 1.54
C THR A 38 9.14 2.06 2.06
N LYS A 39 8.14 1.67 2.87
CA LYS A 39 7.99 0.30 3.38
C LYS A 39 7.16 -0.60 2.46
N LEU A 40 6.42 -0.02 1.51
CA LEU A 40 5.59 -0.78 0.58
C LEU A 40 6.47 -1.62 -0.36
N THR A 41 6.35 -2.93 -0.25
CA THR A 41 7.07 -3.90 -1.08
C THR A 41 6.10 -4.80 -1.83
N VAL A 42 6.55 -5.34 -2.95
CA VAL A 42 5.88 -6.43 -3.67
C VAL A 42 6.93 -7.49 -3.97
N THR A 43 6.60 -8.77 -3.76
CA THR A 43 7.51 -9.89 -4.06
C THR A 43 7.31 -10.42 -5.47
N HIS A 44 8.23 -11.26 -5.94
CA HIS A 44 8.09 -11.90 -7.25
C HIS A 44 6.85 -12.79 -7.31
N GLU A 45 6.61 -13.57 -6.26
CA GLU A 45 5.49 -14.50 -6.14
C GLU A 45 4.16 -13.77 -6.16
N GLN A 46 4.07 -12.61 -5.48
CA GLN A 46 2.88 -11.78 -5.50
C GLN A 46 2.55 -11.31 -6.92
N LEU A 47 3.55 -10.99 -7.76
CA LEU A 47 3.29 -10.58 -9.15
C LEU A 47 2.64 -11.68 -10.02
N LEU A 48 2.69 -12.94 -9.57
CA LEU A 48 2.08 -14.08 -10.25
C LEU A 48 0.60 -14.27 -9.87
N THR A 49 0.10 -13.54 -8.88
CA THR A 49 -1.23 -13.74 -8.31
C THR A 49 -2.09 -12.48 -8.37
N LEU A 50 -3.36 -12.63 -7.99
CA LEU A 50 -4.29 -11.52 -7.79
C LEU A 50 -4.22 -11.08 -6.32
N HIS A 51 -4.40 -9.79 -6.08
CA HIS A 51 -4.49 -9.25 -4.73
C HIS A 51 -5.82 -9.63 -4.09
N ASP A 52 -5.77 -10.35 -2.97
CA ASP A 52 -6.91 -11.04 -2.32
C ASP A 52 -8.13 -10.14 -2.10
N ALA A 53 -7.93 -8.90 -1.64
CA ALA A 53 -9.06 -8.02 -1.31
C ALA A 53 -9.72 -7.37 -2.53
N THR A 54 -9.01 -7.27 -3.66
CA THR A 54 -9.45 -6.49 -4.82
C THR A 54 -9.59 -7.31 -6.09
N ASN A 55 -9.14 -8.57 -6.06
CA ASN A 55 -9.14 -9.51 -7.18
C ASN A 55 -8.50 -8.96 -8.47
N GLN A 56 -7.53 -8.04 -8.34
CA GLN A 56 -6.79 -7.46 -9.46
C GLN A 56 -5.34 -7.93 -9.45
N PRO A 57 -4.63 -7.93 -10.59
CA PRO A 57 -3.20 -8.25 -10.62
C PRO A 57 -2.42 -7.42 -9.60
N TYR A 58 -1.54 -8.08 -8.83
CA TYR A 58 -0.82 -7.43 -7.73
C TYR A 58 -0.03 -6.20 -8.15
N HIS A 59 0.56 -6.18 -9.36
CA HIS A 59 1.27 -5.01 -9.87
C HIS A 59 0.35 -3.78 -10.01
N LYS A 60 -0.91 -3.96 -10.42
CA LYS A 60 -1.89 -2.87 -10.54
C LYS A 60 -2.30 -2.34 -9.17
N TRP A 61 -2.59 -3.26 -8.24
CA TRP A 61 -2.86 -2.90 -6.85
C TRP A 61 -1.70 -2.13 -6.23
N TYR A 62 -0.48 -2.61 -6.44
CA TYR A 62 0.73 -1.99 -5.93
C TYR A 62 0.88 -0.57 -6.46
N THR A 63 0.72 -0.35 -7.78
CA THR A 63 0.83 0.99 -8.36
C THR A 63 -0.24 1.95 -7.88
N ASP A 64 -1.47 1.46 -7.68
CA ASP A 64 -2.55 2.29 -7.15
C ASP A 64 -2.24 2.69 -5.69
N LYS A 65 -1.71 1.77 -4.88
CA LYS A 65 -1.27 2.06 -3.52
C LYS A 65 -0.09 3.03 -3.46
N VAL A 66 0.92 2.83 -4.30
CA VAL A 66 2.05 3.76 -4.44
C VAL A 66 1.54 5.17 -4.73
N LEU A 67 0.64 5.32 -5.69
CA LEU A 67 0.12 6.62 -6.08
C LEU A 67 -0.67 7.29 -4.95
N VAL A 68 -1.55 6.55 -4.26
CA VAL A 68 -2.29 7.05 -3.09
C VAL A 68 -1.35 7.54 -1.99
N LEU A 69 -0.28 6.79 -1.70
CA LEU A 69 0.70 7.17 -0.68
C LEU A 69 1.52 8.40 -1.11
N ALA A 70 1.92 8.48 -2.38
CA ALA A 70 2.63 9.64 -2.91
C ALA A 70 1.76 10.90 -2.90
N THR A 71 0.46 10.78 -3.22
CA THR A 71 -0.51 11.87 -3.12
C THR A 71 -0.70 12.31 -1.66
N GLY A 72 -0.91 11.37 -0.73
CA GLY A 72 -1.03 11.69 0.70
C GLY A 72 0.23 12.29 1.32
N ALA A 73 1.40 11.98 0.76
CA ALA A 73 2.67 12.61 1.12
C ALA A 73 2.94 13.95 0.41
N GLU A 74 2.08 14.35 -0.53
CA GLU A 74 2.22 15.51 -1.43
C GLU A 74 3.52 15.52 -2.25
N ILE A 75 3.97 14.34 -2.68
CA ILE A 75 5.18 14.19 -3.50
C ILE A 75 4.88 13.64 -4.89
N GLN A 76 3.61 13.44 -5.25
CA GLN A 76 3.20 12.78 -6.49
C GLN A 76 3.85 13.35 -7.76
N GLN A 77 4.05 14.67 -7.82
CA GLN A 77 4.63 15.38 -8.97
C GLN A 77 6.15 15.59 -8.84
N THR A 78 6.82 14.79 -8.02
CA THR A 78 8.26 14.88 -7.75
C THR A 78 8.90 13.50 -7.84
N ASN A 79 10.23 13.46 -7.97
CA ASN A 79 11.00 12.21 -7.95
C ASN A 79 11.42 11.76 -6.53
N LEU A 80 10.94 12.45 -5.48
CA LEU A 80 11.34 12.15 -4.11
C LEU A 80 10.99 10.71 -3.75
N LEU A 81 11.97 9.98 -3.21
CA LEU A 81 11.88 8.59 -2.74
C LEU A 81 11.69 7.52 -3.84
N ILE A 82 11.65 7.89 -5.13
CA ILE A 82 11.49 6.92 -6.22
C ILE A 82 12.65 5.92 -6.22
N SER A 83 13.90 6.38 -6.18
CA SER A 83 15.07 5.50 -6.16
C SER A 83 15.04 4.51 -4.99
N MET A 84 14.60 4.95 -3.80
CA MET A 84 14.48 4.08 -2.62
C MET A 84 13.40 3.00 -2.80
N VAL A 85 12.26 3.34 -3.40
CA VAL A 85 11.21 2.34 -3.70
C VAL A 85 11.65 1.44 -4.84
N TRP A 86 12.28 2.00 -5.88
CA TRP A 86 12.82 1.27 -7.02
C TRP A 86 13.79 0.18 -6.58
N GLN A 87 14.71 0.47 -5.65
CA GLN A 87 15.67 -0.50 -5.12
C GLN A 87 15.01 -1.77 -4.57
N LYS A 88 13.80 -1.65 -4.02
CA LYS A 88 13.01 -2.74 -3.44
C LYS A 88 12.11 -3.48 -4.43
N LEU A 89 11.99 -2.98 -5.66
CA LEU A 89 11.20 -3.65 -6.68
C LEU A 89 11.83 -4.99 -7.08
N PRO A 90 11.01 -6.02 -7.34
CA PRO A 90 11.47 -7.21 -8.05
C PRO A 90 12.04 -6.84 -9.42
N TYR A 91 13.03 -7.60 -9.87
CA TYR A 91 13.65 -7.40 -11.19
C TYR A 91 12.63 -7.38 -12.34
N ALA A 92 11.56 -8.17 -12.21
CA ALA A 92 10.46 -8.20 -13.17
C ALA A 92 9.80 -6.83 -13.39
N LEU A 93 9.82 -5.92 -12.41
CA LEU A 93 9.31 -4.55 -12.55
C LEU A 93 10.42 -3.53 -12.87
N LYS A 94 11.62 -3.70 -12.31
CA LYS A 94 12.75 -2.76 -12.51
C LYS A 94 13.08 -2.49 -13.97
N LYS A 95 12.97 -3.51 -14.84
CA LYS A 95 13.27 -3.36 -16.27
C LYS A 95 12.30 -2.45 -17.04
N PHE A 96 11.16 -2.10 -16.44
CA PHE A 96 10.15 -1.27 -17.09
C PHE A 96 10.20 0.17 -16.62
N VAL A 97 10.77 0.45 -15.45
CA VAL A 97 10.73 1.77 -14.83
C VAL A 97 12.12 2.18 -14.36
N ASP A 98 12.52 3.40 -14.69
CA ASP A 98 13.82 3.95 -14.30
C ASP A 98 13.81 4.45 -12.85
N GLU A 99 14.94 4.29 -12.16
CA GLU A 99 15.10 4.78 -10.79
C GLU A 99 15.04 6.32 -10.67
N ASP A 100 15.34 7.02 -11.78
CA ASP A 100 15.34 8.48 -11.90
C ASP A 100 14.09 9.01 -12.62
N THR A 101 12.99 8.24 -12.62
CA THR A 101 11.72 8.68 -13.20
C THR A 101 11.30 10.04 -12.63
N GLU A 102 10.81 10.94 -13.49
CA GLU A 102 10.49 12.34 -13.15
C GLU A 102 9.49 12.49 -12.00
N ASP A 103 8.46 11.64 -11.96
CA ASP A 103 7.39 11.73 -10.98
C ASP A 103 6.69 10.37 -10.72
N TRP A 104 5.91 10.32 -9.62
CA TRP A 104 5.21 9.11 -9.21
C TRP A 104 4.05 8.72 -10.13
N THR A 105 3.48 9.67 -10.87
CA THR A 105 2.41 9.39 -11.85
C THR A 105 2.98 8.60 -13.01
N LYS A 106 4.12 9.02 -13.56
CA LYS A 106 4.86 8.32 -14.60
C LYS A 106 5.34 6.97 -14.10
N PHE A 107 5.92 6.91 -12.90
CA PHE A 107 6.36 5.65 -12.27
C PHE A 107 5.21 4.63 -12.17
N ALA A 108 4.07 5.05 -11.60
CA ALA A 108 2.92 4.17 -11.40
C ALA A 108 2.29 3.74 -12.73
N LYS A 109 2.13 4.67 -13.69
CA LYS A 109 1.55 4.38 -14.99
C LYS A 109 2.36 3.33 -15.75
N THR A 110 3.68 3.48 -15.80
CA THR A 110 4.56 2.55 -16.52
C THR A 110 4.44 1.12 -16.01
N ILE A 111 4.37 0.92 -14.69
CA ILE A 111 4.17 -0.41 -14.11
C ILE A 111 2.74 -0.91 -14.34
N LYS A 112 1.73 -0.03 -14.25
CA LYS A 112 0.30 -0.39 -14.38
C LYS A 112 -0.08 -0.86 -15.79
N ASP A 113 0.57 -0.30 -16.81
CA ASP A 113 0.33 -0.60 -18.21
C ASP A 113 0.97 -1.93 -18.66
N ILE A 114 1.69 -2.62 -17.78
CA ILE A 114 2.25 -3.95 -18.05
C ILE A 114 1.10 -4.97 -18.19
N SER A 115 0.99 -5.58 -19.37
CA SER A 115 -0.04 -6.61 -19.65
C SER A 115 0.14 -7.85 -18.77
N SER A 116 1.39 -8.31 -18.58
CA SER A 116 1.75 -9.36 -17.63
C SER A 116 3.23 -9.27 -17.27
N PRO A 117 3.61 -9.03 -16.00
CA PRO A 117 5.01 -9.09 -15.58
C PRO A 117 5.60 -10.50 -15.73
N VAL A 118 4.75 -11.53 -15.77
CA VAL A 118 5.09 -12.96 -15.78
C VAL A 118 5.60 -13.43 -17.15
N ALA A 119 5.00 -12.95 -18.24
CA ALA A 119 5.40 -13.33 -19.60
C ALA A 119 6.87 -13.01 -19.89
N VAL A 120 7.43 -12.02 -19.19
CA VAL A 120 8.80 -11.54 -19.39
C VAL A 120 9.79 -12.20 -18.42
N VAL A 121 9.33 -12.99 -17.45
CA VAL A 121 10.19 -13.85 -16.60
C VAL A 121 10.48 -15.17 -17.31
N LEU A 122 9.54 -15.66 -18.13
CA LEU A 122 9.66 -16.93 -18.88
C LEU A 122 10.43 -16.81 -20.22
N MET A 123 10.94 -15.61 -20.57
CA MET A 123 11.69 -15.36 -21.80
C MET A 123 13.21 -15.28 -21.62
N HIS A 124 13.73 -15.63 -20.44
CA HIS A 124 15.17 -15.76 -20.14
C HIS A 124 15.43 -17.12 -19.50
#